data_AF-A0A3C0T6L2-F1
#
_entry.id   AF-A0A3C0T6L2-F1
#
_cell.length_a   1.000
_cell.length_b   1.000
_cell.length_c   1.000
_cell.angle_alpha   90.00
_cell.angle_beta   90.00
_cell.angle_gamma   90.00
#
_symmetry.space_group_name_H-M   'P 1'
#
loop_
_entity.id
_entity.type
_entity.pdbx_description
1 polymer ?
#
loop_
_entity_poly.entity_id
_entity_poly.type
_entity_poly.pdbx_seq_one_letter_code
_entity_poly.pdbx_strand_id
1 'polypeptide(L)'
;MHADTMLTPLRSLVAGDHFDHLERTMKNHFRSHGNDVPWNATLSEIPCLTDIDADFSSDTVTVSTKDEIDMEQLKTSLKKFKPWRKGPFELSGIHIDTEWRSDWKWQRLAQHIAPLNNRRVLDIGCGNGYYLFRMLGAGAGVAVGVDPTRLFLYQFMALQKLLPKN
;
A
#
# COMPACT_ATOMS: atom_id res chain seq x y z
N MET A 1 -4.73 -12.80 -12.09
CA MET A 1 -6.02 -12.09 -12.04
C MET A 1 -6.00 -10.83 -11.15
N HIS A 2 -4.83 -10.25 -10.84
CA HIS A 2 -4.74 -9.00 -10.06
C HIS A 2 -4.11 -7.81 -10.82
N ALA A 3 -3.43 -8.04 -11.95
CA ALA A 3 -2.75 -6.98 -12.68
C ALA A 3 -3.73 -5.98 -13.32
N ASP A 4 -4.81 -6.46 -13.94
CA ASP A 4 -5.77 -5.59 -14.66
C ASP A 4 -6.50 -4.64 -13.71
N THR A 5 -6.85 -5.12 -12.51
CA THR A 5 -7.46 -4.28 -11.47
C THR A 5 -6.51 -3.21 -10.94
N MET A 6 -5.19 -3.51 -10.87
CA MET A 6 -4.18 -2.55 -10.39
C MET A 6 -3.82 -1.48 -11.40
N LEU A 7 -3.87 -1.79 -12.71
CA LEU A 7 -3.52 -0.82 -13.75
C LEU A 7 -4.68 0.11 -14.10
N THR A 8 -5.92 -0.30 -13.87
CA THR A 8 -7.10 0.49 -14.23
C THR A 8 -7.08 1.92 -13.67
N PRO A 9 -6.74 2.16 -12.37
CA PRO A 9 -6.61 3.51 -11.83
C PRO A 9 -5.51 4.37 -12.48
N LEU A 10 -4.49 3.74 -13.09
CA LEU A 10 -3.39 4.44 -13.74
C LEU A 10 -3.75 4.95 -15.15
N ARG A 11 -4.86 4.49 -15.74
CA ARG A 11 -5.24 4.84 -17.11
C ARG A 11 -5.49 6.33 -17.32
N SER A 12 -6.01 7.02 -16.30
CA SER A 12 -6.19 8.48 -16.32
C SER A 12 -4.91 9.25 -16.00
N LEU A 13 -3.89 8.59 -15.45
CA LEU A 13 -2.66 9.20 -14.95
C LEU A 13 -1.50 9.10 -15.94
N VAL A 14 -1.50 8.06 -16.76
CA VAL A 14 -0.46 7.75 -17.75
C VAL A 14 -1.01 7.99 -19.15
N ALA A 15 -0.32 8.80 -19.95
CA ALA A 15 -0.79 9.17 -21.28
C ALA A 15 -0.72 7.99 -22.27
N GLY A 16 -1.83 7.74 -22.97
CA GLY A 16 -1.96 6.90 -24.17
C GLY A 16 -0.93 5.77 -24.30
N ASP A 17 -0.03 5.89 -25.27
CA ASP A 17 0.98 4.89 -25.64
C ASP A 17 1.85 4.40 -24.47
N HIS A 18 2.08 5.24 -23.45
CA HIS A 18 2.82 4.82 -22.26
C HIS A 18 2.01 3.86 -21.38
N PHE A 19 0.68 4.02 -21.32
CA PHE A 19 -0.19 3.08 -20.62
C PHE A 19 -0.22 1.73 -21.33
N ASP A 20 -0.34 1.72 -22.64
CA ASP A 20 -0.32 0.49 -23.44
C ASP A 20 1.02 -0.23 -23.32
N HIS A 21 2.12 0.54 -23.31
CA HIS A 21 3.45 -0.02 -23.06
C HIS A 21 3.59 -0.60 -21.64
N LEU A 22 3.05 0.07 -20.62
CA LEU A 22 3.04 -0.43 -19.24
C LEU A 22 2.22 -1.72 -19.14
N GLU A 23 1.02 -1.75 -19.70
CA GLU A 23 0.14 -2.92 -19.68
C GLU A 23 0.81 -4.13 -20.35
N ARG A 24 1.40 -3.93 -21.53
CA ARG A 24 2.17 -4.96 -22.24
C ARG A 24 3.38 -5.43 -21.44
N THR A 25 4.12 -4.49 -20.84
CA THR A 25 5.29 -4.82 -20.00
C THR A 25 4.86 -5.66 -18.79
N MET A 26 3.77 -5.29 -18.12
CA MET A 26 3.23 -6.07 -17.00
C MET A 26 2.80 -7.46 -17.45
N LYS A 27 2.06 -7.60 -18.56
CA LYS A 27 1.69 -8.92 -19.11
C LYS A 27 2.92 -9.80 -19.41
N ASN A 28 3.99 -9.20 -19.93
CA ASN A 28 5.19 -9.93 -20.34
C ASN A 28 6.14 -10.28 -19.19
N HIS A 29 6.20 -9.46 -18.14
CA HIS A 29 7.22 -9.55 -17.09
C HIS A 29 6.66 -9.90 -15.71
N PHE A 30 5.35 -9.86 -15.50
CA PHE A 30 4.73 -10.29 -14.26
C PHE A 30 4.74 -11.82 -14.18
N ARG A 31 5.66 -12.35 -13.36
CA ARG A 31 5.83 -13.80 -13.15
C ARG A 31 5.04 -14.27 -11.95
N SER A 32 4.62 -15.54 -12.01
CA SER A 32 4.08 -16.22 -10.84
C SER A 32 5.15 -16.36 -9.76
N HIS A 33 4.69 -16.38 -8.52
CA HIS A 33 5.51 -16.60 -7.34
C HIS A 33 5.05 -17.88 -6.63
N GLY A 34 5.98 -18.63 -6.04
CA GLY A 34 5.66 -19.88 -5.33
C GLY A 34 4.66 -19.71 -4.18
N ASN A 35 4.57 -18.49 -3.63
CA ASN A 35 3.64 -18.14 -2.55
C ASN A 35 2.35 -17.45 -3.03
N ASP A 36 2.09 -17.33 -4.34
CA ASP A 36 0.87 -16.66 -4.82
C ASP A 36 -0.40 -17.30 -4.24
N VAL A 37 -0.47 -18.64 -4.20
CA VAL A 37 -1.63 -19.38 -3.64
C VAL A 37 -1.86 -19.08 -2.16
N PRO A 38 -0.89 -19.30 -1.24
CA PRO A 38 -1.10 -19.00 0.18
C PRO A 38 -1.30 -17.51 0.45
N TRP A 39 -0.68 -16.61 -0.30
CA TRP A 39 -0.90 -15.16 -0.14
C TRP A 39 -2.28 -14.72 -0.64
N ASN A 40 -2.79 -15.27 -1.74
CA ASN A 40 -4.16 -15.02 -2.18
C ASN A 40 -5.19 -15.50 -1.16
N ALA A 41 -4.99 -16.70 -0.61
CA ALA A 41 -5.85 -17.24 0.45
C ALA A 41 -5.83 -16.32 1.68
N THR A 42 -4.64 -15.95 2.15
CA THR A 42 -4.48 -14.99 3.26
C THR A 42 -5.15 -13.65 2.96
N LEU A 43 -4.98 -13.13 1.74
CA LEU A 43 -5.57 -11.85 1.36
C LEU A 43 -7.10 -11.92 1.36
N SER A 44 -7.69 -13.07 1.05
CA SER A 44 -9.15 -13.28 1.14
C SER A 44 -9.68 -13.30 2.57
N GLU A 45 -8.84 -13.67 3.56
CA GLU A 45 -9.17 -13.63 4.99
C GLU A 45 -9.18 -12.21 5.56
N ILE A 46 -8.53 -11.23 4.90
CA ILE A 46 -8.56 -9.82 5.30
C ILE A 46 -9.97 -9.27 5.05
N PRO A 47 -10.64 -8.71 6.09
CA PRO A 47 -12.01 -8.23 6.00
C PRO A 47 -12.14 -7.07 5.02
N CYS A 48 -13.29 -6.98 4.38
CA CYS A 48 -13.69 -5.82 3.61
C CYS A 48 -14.46 -4.88 4.54
N LEU A 49 -13.85 -3.74 4.87
CA LEU A 49 -14.44 -2.77 5.78
C LEU A 49 -15.29 -1.74 5.01
N THR A 50 -16.27 -1.17 5.68
CA THR A 50 -17.20 -0.16 5.16
C THR A 50 -17.21 1.13 5.97
N ASP A 51 -17.09 1.07 7.30
CA ASP A 51 -16.97 2.25 8.17
C ASP A 51 -15.50 2.43 8.56
N ILE A 52 -14.74 3.12 7.71
CA ILE A 52 -13.28 3.25 7.81
C ILE A 52 -12.91 4.72 8.00
N ASP A 53 -12.06 4.99 8.98
CA ASP A 53 -11.32 6.24 9.10
C ASP A 53 -9.82 5.99 8.98
N ALA A 54 -9.12 6.86 8.24
CA ALA A 54 -7.70 6.70 7.96
C ALA A 54 -6.94 8.01 8.08
N ASP A 55 -5.85 8.00 8.84
CA ASP A 55 -4.93 9.13 9.00
C ASP A 55 -3.55 8.78 8.46
N PHE A 56 -3.08 9.59 7.51
CA PHE A 56 -1.75 9.48 6.92
C PHE A 56 -0.85 10.69 7.23
N SER A 57 -1.37 11.68 7.95
CA SER A 57 -0.66 12.93 8.28
C SER A 57 0.36 12.70 9.40
N SER A 58 0.07 11.80 10.33
CA SER A 58 0.94 11.42 11.43
C SER A 58 2.03 10.41 11.00
N ASP A 59 2.96 10.12 11.91
CA ASP A 59 4.09 9.22 11.64
C ASP A 59 3.71 7.76 11.49
N THR A 60 2.65 7.35 12.15
CA THR A 60 2.08 6.01 12.02
C THR A 60 0.92 6.09 11.06
N VAL A 61 0.98 5.32 9.96
CA VAL A 61 -0.17 5.20 9.06
C VAL A 61 -1.26 4.46 9.82
N THR A 62 -2.34 5.18 10.12
CA THR A 62 -3.38 4.72 11.04
C THR A 62 -4.68 4.48 10.30
N VAL A 63 -5.29 3.34 10.59
CA VAL A 63 -6.59 2.95 10.08
C VAL A 63 -7.42 2.51 11.27
N SER A 64 -8.65 3.00 11.36
CA SER A 64 -9.62 2.56 12.35
C SER A 64 -10.95 2.26 11.69
N THR A 65 -11.76 1.43 12.34
CA THR A 65 -13.07 1.05 11.83
C THR A 65 -14.05 0.86 12.98
N LYS A 66 -15.33 1.09 12.70
CA LYS A 66 -16.43 0.75 13.60
C LYS A 66 -17.07 -0.60 13.26
N ASP A 67 -16.67 -1.22 12.16
CA ASP A 67 -17.15 -2.54 11.78
C ASP A 67 -16.70 -3.58 12.82
N GLU A 68 -17.56 -4.55 13.09
CA GLU A 68 -17.18 -5.71 13.91
C GLU A 68 -16.15 -6.56 13.13
N ILE A 69 -14.97 -6.70 13.70
CA ILE A 69 -13.87 -7.47 13.11
C ILE A 69 -13.34 -8.52 14.08
N ASP A 70 -13.03 -9.70 13.57
CA ASP A 70 -12.25 -10.69 14.32
C ASP A 70 -10.78 -10.23 14.37
N MET A 71 -10.41 -9.63 15.49
CA MET A 71 -9.07 -9.08 15.74
C MET A 71 -7.97 -10.13 15.68
N GLU A 72 -8.23 -11.35 16.15
CA GLU A 72 -7.22 -12.41 16.17
C GLU A 72 -7.05 -13.01 14.77
N GLN A 73 -8.12 -13.13 13.99
CA GLN A 73 -8.03 -13.48 12.58
C GLN A 73 -7.23 -12.44 11.81
N LEU A 74 -7.58 -11.14 11.92
CA LEU A 74 -6.87 -10.06 11.21
C LEU A 74 -5.37 -10.07 11.55
N LYS A 75 -5.04 -10.15 12.84
CA LYS A 75 -3.65 -10.23 13.33
C LYS A 75 -2.92 -11.46 12.79
N THR A 76 -3.59 -12.60 12.72
CA THR A 76 -3.02 -13.84 12.16
C THR A 76 -2.75 -13.71 10.67
N SER A 77 -3.69 -13.15 9.90
CA SER A 77 -3.50 -12.91 8.47
C SER A 77 -2.39 -11.90 8.19
N LEU A 78 -2.30 -10.80 8.95
CA LEU A 78 -1.22 -9.80 8.81
C LEU A 78 0.18 -10.38 9.13
N LYS A 79 0.28 -11.33 10.08
CA LYS A 79 1.54 -12.03 10.39
C LYS A 79 2.06 -12.88 9.23
N LYS A 80 1.17 -13.47 8.41
CA LYS A 80 1.55 -14.28 7.24
C LYS A 80 2.25 -13.45 6.14
N PHE A 81 2.13 -12.13 6.18
CA PHE A 81 2.85 -11.22 5.29
C PHE A 81 4.20 -10.74 5.85
N LYS A 82 4.73 -11.31 6.94
CA LYS A 82 6.09 -11.00 7.38
C LYS A 82 7.15 -11.41 6.33
N PRO A 83 8.30 -10.72 6.28
CA PRO A 83 8.69 -9.59 7.12
C PRO A 83 8.07 -8.24 6.68
N TRP A 84 7.59 -7.47 7.65
CA TRP A 84 7.17 -6.08 7.45
C TRP A 84 8.38 -5.16 7.65
N ARG A 85 8.89 -4.57 6.57
CA ARG A 85 10.14 -3.81 6.61
C ARG A 85 9.94 -2.31 6.83
N LYS A 86 9.04 -1.65 6.09
CA LYS A 86 8.81 -0.20 6.19
C LYS A 86 7.51 0.08 6.96
N GLY A 87 7.49 1.06 7.84
CA GLY A 87 6.38 1.39 8.74
C GLY A 87 6.76 2.50 9.74
N PRO A 88 6.00 2.68 10.83
CA PRO A 88 5.01 1.76 11.40
C PRO A 88 3.59 1.92 10.82
N PHE A 89 2.72 0.95 11.12
CA PHE A 89 1.27 0.99 10.85
C PHE A 89 0.47 0.70 12.13
N GLU A 90 -0.70 1.31 12.23
CA GLU A 90 -1.72 1.01 13.24
C GLU A 90 -3.01 0.62 12.51
N LEU A 91 -3.37 -0.66 12.52
CA LEU A 91 -4.46 -1.21 11.71
C LEU A 91 -5.57 -1.74 12.61
N SER A 92 -6.57 -0.91 12.86
CA SER A 92 -7.75 -1.22 13.68
C SER A 92 -7.39 -1.73 15.08
N GLY A 93 -6.35 -1.18 15.71
CA GLY A 93 -5.84 -1.60 17.02
C GLY A 93 -4.71 -2.64 16.97
N ILE A 94 -4.24 -3.01 15.78
CA ILE A 94 -3.05 -3.85 15.59
C ILE A 94 -1.87 -2.98 15.20
N HIS A 95 -0.95 -2.83 16.14
CA HIS A 95 0.34 -2.20 15.88
C HIS A 95 1.27 -3.13 15.09
N ILE A 96 1.65 -2.72 13.87
CA ILE A 96 2.71 -3.38 13.10
C ILE A 96 4.02 -2.64 13.33
N ASP A 97 4.79 -3.16 14.27
CA ASP A 97 6.19 -2.76 14.46
C ASP A 97 7.04 -3.35 13.33
N THR A 98 7.69 -2.48 12.57
CA THR A 98 8.42 -2.81 11.35
C THR A 98 9.92 -2.69 11.56
N GLU A 99 10.69 -3.43 10.77
CA GLU A 99 12.17 -3.40 10.84
C GLU A 99 12.74 -1.98 10.78
N TRP A 100 12.16 -1.12 9.94
CA TRP A 100 12.61 0.25 9.75
C TRP A 100 11.62 1.25 10.32
N ARG A 101 12.14 2.17 11.15
CA ARG A 101 11.52 3.45 11.49
C ARG A 101 11.53 4.38 10.28
N SER A 102 10.64 4.07 9.34
CA SER A 102 10.53 4.78 8.06
C SER A 102 9.99 6.19 8.28
N ASP A 103 9.21 6.38 9.34
CA ASP A 103 8.81 7.68 9.88
C ASP A 103 10.01 8.59 10.17
N TRP A 104 11.09 8.11 10.79
CA TRP A 104 12.26 8.94 11.07
C TRP A 104 12.98 9.42 9.80
N LYS A 105 12.96 8.61 8.74
CA LYS A 105 13.46 9.05 7.43
C LYS A 105 12.51 10.11 6.84
N TRP A 106 11.21 9.90 6.92
CA TRP A 106 10.23 10.84 6.41
C TRP A 106 10.30 12.21 7.12
N GLN A 107 10.34 12.24 8.45
CA GLN A 107 10.46 13.47 9.24
C GLN A 107 11.66 14.32 8.82
N ARG A 108 12.82 13.67 8.58
CA ARG A 108 14.02 14.35 8.09
C ARG A 108 13.87 14.83 6.66
N LEU A 109 13.15 14.11 5.80
CA LEU A 109 13.04 14.42 4.37
C LEU A 109 11.95 15.47 4.07
N ALA A 110 10.82 15.40 4.75
CA ALA A 110 9.59 16.12 4.40
C ALA A 110 9.76 17.64 4.37
N GLN A 111 10.65 18.18 5.21
CA GLN A 111 10.94 19.61 5.28
C GLN A 111 11.89 20.10 4.17
N HIS A 112 12.52 19.19 3.43
CA HIS A 112 13.52 19.51 2.41
C HIS A 112 13.05 19.25 0.97
N ILE A 113 11.84 18.72 0.80
CA ILE A 113 11.23 18.50 -0.51
C ILE A 113 10.23 19.61 -0.85
N ALA A 114 9.96 19.80 -2.15
CA ALA A 114 8.91 20.72 -2.58
C ALA A 114 7.55 20.29 -1.98
N PRO A 115 6.67 21.25 -1.62
CA PRO A 115 5.34 20.95 -1.10
C PRO A 115 4.58 20.00 -2.01
N LEU A 116 3.93 18.98 -1.45
CA LEU A 116 3.30 17.90 -2.21
C LEU A 116 1.85 18.18 -2.60
N ASN A 117 1.22 19.25 -2.11
CA ASN A 117 -0.16 19.63 -2.39
C ASN A 117 -0.52 19.48 -3.89
N ASN A 118 -1.48 18.60 -4.18
CA ASN A 118 -2.00 18.28 -5.52
C ASN A 118 -0.97 17.77 -6.54
N ARG A 119 0.22 17.35 -6.09
CA ARG A 119 1.23 16.74 -6.97
C ARG A 119 0.88 15.29 -7.26
N ARG A 120 1.32 14.83 -8.44
CA ARG A 120 1.45 13.42 -8.79
C ARG A 120 2.87 12.99 -8.46
N VAL A 121 3.01 11.99 -7.60
CA VAL A 121 4.31 11.51 -7.10
C VAL A 121 4.52 10.06 -7.54
N LEU A 122 5.75 9.74 -7.95
CA LEU A 122 6.19 8.38 -8.25
C LEU A 122 7.30 8.00 -7.26
N ASP A 123 7.10 6.92 -6.50
CA ASP A 123 8.10 6.35 -5.58
C ASP A 123 8.67 5.05 -6.16
N ILE A 124 9.97 5.08 -6.49
CA ILE A 124 10.69 3.96 -7.11
C ILE A 124 11.34 3.13 -6.01
N GLY A 125 11.04 1.84 -5.94
CA GLY A 125 11.43 0.98 -4.83
C GLY A 125 10.59 1.27 -3.58
N CYS A 126 9.28 1.47 -3.77
CA CYS A 126 8.36 1.91 -2.72
C CYS A 126 8.25 0.88 -1.57
N GLY A 127 8.67 -0.36 -1.77
CA GLY A 127 8.42 -1.43 -0.80
C GLY A 127 6.92 -1.62 -0.63
N ASN A 128 6.47 -1.78 0.61
CA ASN A 128 5.05 -1.99 0.95
C ASN A 128 4.17 -0.74 0.86
N GLY A 129 4.71 0.40 0.40
CA GLY A 129 3.95 1.62 0.16
C GLY A 129 3.83 2.57 1.35
N TYR A 130 4.50 2.34 2.48
CA TYR A 130 4.47 3.26 3.64
C TYR A 130 4.61 4.75 3.25
N TYR A 131 5.61 5.09 2.43
CA TYR A 131 5.82 6.48 2.02
C TYR A 131 4.76 7.02 1.06
N LEU A 132 4.05 6.16 0.32
CA LEU A 132 2.93 6.60 -0.52
C LEU A 132 1.82 7.20 0.34
N PHE A 133 1.49 6.55 1.46
CA PHE A 133 0.52 7.07 2.41
C PHE A 133 1.00 8.39 3.02
N ARG A 134 2.26 8.47 3.46
CA ARG A 134 2.82 9.73 3.99
C ARG A 134 2.79 10.88 2.97
N MET A 135 3.03 10.58 1.68
CA MET A 135 2.89 11.56 0.61
C MET A 135 1.44 12.04 0.45
N LEU A 136 0.46 11.13 0.52
CA LEU A 136 -0.97 11.47 0.51
C LEU A 136 -1.35 12.32 1.73
N GLY A 137 -0.88 11.96 2.93
CA GLY A 137 -1.08 12.76 4.15
C GLY A 137 -0.43 14.14 4.12
N ALA A 138 0.64 14.30 3.32
CA ALA A 138 1.28 15.58 3.03
C ALA A 138 0.63 16.34 1.85
N GLY A 139 -0.54 15.89 1.38
CA GLY A 139 -1.35 16.58 0.38
C GLY A 139 -1.11 16.18 -1.08
N ALA A 140 -0.32 15.12 -1.35
CA ALA A 140 -0.20 14.61 -2.72
C ALA A 140 -1.57 14.26 -3.29
N GLY A 141 -1.87 14.72 -4.50
CA GLY A 141 -3.12 14.37 -5.17
C GLY A 141 -3.11 12.91 -5.61
N VAL A 142 -1.93 12.38 -5.95
CA VAL A 142 -1.72 10.97 -6.28
C VAL A 142 -0.31 10.56 -5.87
N ALA A 143 -0.16 9.37 -5.27
CA ALA A 143 1.12 8.72 -5.05
C ALA A 143 1.11 7.32 -5.68
N VAL A 144 2.00 7.07 -6.64
CA VAL A 144 2.18 5.78 -7.32
C VAL A 144 3.50 5.16 -6.91
N GLY A 145 3.49 3.87 -6.55
CA GLY A 145 4.69 3.13 -6.21
C GLY A 145 5.05 2.08 -7.26
N VAL A 146 6.34 1.84 -7.46
CA VAL A 146 6.84 0.74 -8.30
C VAL A 146 7.86 -0.06 -7.51
N ASP A 147 7.63 -1.37 -7.38
CA ASP A 147 8.55 -2.32 -6.73
C ASP A 147 8.37 -3.71 -7.35
N PRO A 148 9.45 -4.43 -7.70
CA PRO A 148 9.35 -5.79 -8.27
C PRO A 148 9.03 -6.87 -7.23
N THR A 149 9.07 -6.57 -5.93
CA THR A 149 8.97 -7.56 -4.86
C THR A 149 7.52 -7.97 -4.62
N ARG A 150 7.20 -9.25 -4.90
CA ARG A 150 5.84 -9.82 -4.78
C ARG A 150 5.24 -9.67 -3.38
N LEU A 151 6.01 -9.93 -2.33
CA LEU A 151 5.53 -9.80 -0.94
C LEU A 151 5.06 -8.38 -0.62
N PHE A 152 5.79 -7.35 -1.08
CA PHE A 152 5.43 -5.96 -0.83
C PHE A 152 4.13 -5.56 -1.53
N LEU A 153 3.86 -6.12 -2.71
CA LEU A 153 2.59 -5.95 -3.36
C LEU A 153 1.44 -6.54 -2.53
N TYR A 154 1.60 -7.74 -1.97
CA TYR A 154 0.59 -8.35 -1.11
C TYR A 154 0.38 -7.58 0.21
N GLN A 155 1.46 -7.06 0.81
CA GLN A 155 1.37 -6.15 1.96
C GLN A 155 0.55 -4.90 1.60
N PHE A 156 0.85 -4.27 0.46
CA PHE A 156 0.11 -3.10 -0.01
C PHE A 156 -1.36 -3.42 -0.31
N MET A 157 -1.66 -4.57 -0.94
CA MET A 157 -3.04 -5.01 -1.19
C MET A 157 -3.81 -5.28 0.11
N ALA A 158 -3.16 -5.85 1.12
CA ALA A 158 -3.76 -6.07 2.44
C ALA A 158 -4.11 -4.73 3.10
N LEU A 159 -3.20 -3.73 3.03
CA LEU A 159 -3.49 -2.37 3.49
C LEU A 159 -4.67 -1.76 2.72
N GLN A 160 -4.67 -1.84 1.39
CA GLN A 160 -5.75 -1.29 0.54
C GLN A 160 -7.14 -1.87 0.88
N LYS A 161 -7.24 -3.12 1.32
CA LYS A 161 -8.53 -3.70 1.76
C LYS A 161 -9.06 -3.09 3.06
N LEU A 162 -8.17 -2.59 3.91
CA LEU A 162 -8.50 -1.96 5.18
C LEU A 162 -8.70 -0.45 5.03
N LEU A 163 -8.39 0.14 3.87
CA LEU A 163 -8.47 1.56 3.62
C LEU A 163 -9.79 1.98 2.95
N PRO A 164 -10.17 3.27 3.08
CA PRO A 164 -11.27 3.82 2.29
C PRO A 164 -11.02 3.61 0.80
N LYS A 165 -12.08 3.33 0.04
CA LYS A 165 -11.97 3.23 -1.43
C LYS A 165 -11.75 4.63 -2.01
N ASN A 166 -10.72 4.74 -2.85
CA ASN A 166 -10.45 5.92 -3.68
C ASN A 166 -11.46 6.05 -4.82
#